data_AF-A0A841EQA4-F1
#
_entry.id   AF-A0A841EQA4-F1
#
_cell.length_a   1.000
_cell.length_b   1.000
_cell.length_c   1.000
_cell.angle_alpha   90.00
_cell.angle_beta   90.00
_cell.angle_gamma   90.00
#
_symmetry.space_group_name_H-M   'P 1'
#
loop_
_entity.id
_entity.type
_entity.pdbx_description
1 polymer ?
#
loop_
_entity_poly.entity_id
_entity_poly.type
_entity_poly.pdbx_seq_one_letter_code
_entity_poly.pdbx_strand_id
1 'polypeptide(L)'
;MKKTILLTAISYLFCTYAGFSQVFSDSVFINIQGSLGKLQSENENLKSRLEMQSRSLTDISKSQSISDKTKWEKIRTNLVKSAEVYKILSDDIIDLKSQVINQDYQGYIKKLSSVEKGPLGFSFEEVIMKTAQSKAIFTKKEKNERFMTVLKSLKDSPIVGLIPYASQAVNLSTAAVNVAYAAGVQDKKVNFDKIREFEKELQRYTGFYNALDKANLTNTNASSQTVTLLEALQLDLLEKFKKDVQKIGYNPRDIRNEESLDDYFNYMVNEFTTDYVKKRISDIESKYTQKDGKTNLTDMLQTELDIRHVNNNLDYLQALCNRFIGIHDQYFDLENRYFDLVKQSINVAKTNNIIEAVGEKPAQMVYDDLIKELGAKKKKKDSAIKSSINIKELKDKIDAVDIYKIL
;
A
#
# COMPACT_ATOMS: atom_id res chain seq x y z
N MET A 1 11.49 -80.40 -33.59
CA MET A 1 12.23 -79.12 -33.46
C MET A 1 11.90 -78.05 -34.53
N LYS A 2 10.99 -78.25 -35.49
CA LYS A 2 10.69 -77.20 -36.51
C LYS A 2 9.48 -76.28 -36.20
N LYS A 3 8.58 -76.66 -35.28
CA LYS A 3 7.38 -75.85 -34.94
C LYS A 3 7.66 -74.73 -33.93
N THR A 4 8.71 -74.83 -33.13
CA THR A 4 9.00 -73.86 -32.05
C THR A 4 9.70 -72.60 -32.55
N ILE A 5 10.41 -72.65 -33.69
CA ILE A 5 11.15 -71.50 -34.25
C ILE A 5 10.20 -70.54 -35.01
N LEU A 6 9.09 -71.06 -35.56
CA LEU A 6 8.13 -70.23 -36.30
C LEU A 6 7.30 -69.32 -35.38
N LEU A 7 6.99 -69.77 -34.16
CA LEU A 7 6.20 -68.97 -33.21
C LEU A 7 6.99 -67.80 -32.61
N THR A 8 8.30 -67.93 -32.42
CA THR A 8 9.16 -66.86 -31.89
C THR A 8 9.48 -65.79 -32.94
N ALA A 9 9.50 -66.14 -34.23
CA ALA A 9 9.71 -65.17 -35.31
C ALA A 9 8.47 -64.28 -35.54
N ILE A 10 7.26 -64.84 -35.38
CA ILE A 10 6.00 -64.09 -35.56
C ILE A 10 5.76 -63.12 -34.40
N SER A 11 6.10 -63.48 -33.16
CA SER A 11 5.95 -62.58 -32.01
C SER A 11 6.94 -61.40 -32.01
N TYR A 12 8.14 -61.55 -32.57
CA TYR A 12 9.09 -60.44 -32.75
C TYR A 12 8.68 -59.45 -33.85
N LEU A 13 8.00 -59.93 -34.91
CA LEU A 13 7.47 -59.08 -35.98
C LEU A 13 6.25 -58.24 -35.53
N PHE A 14 5.42 -58.77 -34.63
CA PHE A 14 4.29 -58.01 -34.08
C PHE A 14 4.70 -56.96 -33.02
N CYS A 15 5.74 -57.22 -32.20
CA CYS A 15 6.22 -56.24 -31.22
C CYS A 15 6.95 -55.04 -31.85
N THR A 16 7.58 -55.22 -33.02
CA THR A 16 8.27 -54.12 -33.72
C THR A 16 7.29 -53.21 -34.45
N TYR A 17 6.24 -53.73 -35.09
CA TYR A 17 5.21 -52.91 -35.74
C TYR A 17 4.36 -52.07 -34.76
N ALA A 18 4.06 -52.59 -33.57
CA ALA A 18 3.30 -51.86 -32.56
C ALA A 18 4.07 -50.65 -31.99
N GLY A 19 5.39 -50.78 -31.78
CA GLY A 19 6.24 -49.68 -31.28
C GLY A 19 6.45 -48.55 -32.29
N PHE A 20 6.59 -48.87 -33.58
CA PHE A 20 6.72 -47.85 -34.64
C PHE A 20 5.42 -47.04 -34.85
N SER A 21 4.25 -47.66 -34.70
CA SER A 21 2.95 -46.97 -34.77
C SER A 21 2.78 -45.94 -33.65
N GLN A 22 3.27 -46.26 -32.44
CA GLN A 22 3.09 -45.41 -31.26
C GLN A 22 4.06 -44.21 -31.29
N VAL A 23 5.33 -44.43 -31.68
CA VAL A 23 6.30 -43.33 -31.87
C VAL A 23 5.88 -42.39 -33.02
N PHE A 24 5.29 -42.93 -34.09
CA PHE A 24 4.76 -42.11 -35.18
C PHE A 24 3.49 -41.35 -34.76
N SER A 25 2.58 -41.95 -33.99
CA SER A 25 1.41 -41.22 -33.47
C SER A 25 1.79 -40.13 -32.48
N ASP A 26 2.77 -40.39 -31.61
CA ASP A 26 3.20 -39.45 -30.58
C ASP A 26 3.94 -38.25 -31.20
N SER A 27 4.78 -38.48 -32.21
CA SER A 27 5.43 -37.39 -32.96
C SER A 27 4.44 -36.55 -33.78
N VAL A 28 3.42 -37.17 -34.37
CA VAL A 28 2.31 -36.46 -35.02
C VAL A 28 1.50 -35.66 -34.00
N PHE A 29 1.21 -36.23 -32.83
CA PHE A 29 0.47 -35.55 -31.76
C PHE A 29 1.24 -34.34 -31.20
N ILE A 30 2.56 -34.47 -30.99
CA ILE A 30 3.44 -33.37 -30.56
C ILE A 30 3.48 -32.26 -31.62
N ASN A 31 3.57 -32.60 -32.90
CA ASN A 31 3.55 -31.62 -33.98
C ASN A 31 2.19 -30.91 -34.10
N ILE A 32 1.09 -31.64 -33.90
CA ILE A 32 -0.26 -31.07 -33.87
C ILE A 32 -0.41 -30.12 -32.68
N GLN A 33 0.01 -30.51 -31.48
CA GLN A 33 -0.04 -29.64 -30.30
C GLN A 33 0.83 -28.39 -30.47
N GLY A 34 2.04 -28.53 -31.01
CA GLY A 34 2.93 -27.41 -31.29
C GLY A 34 2.34 -26.45 -32.34
N SER A 35 1.67 -26.99 -33.36
CA SER A 35 0.98 -26.18 -34.37
C SER A 35 -0.27 -25.51 -33.79
N LEU A 36 -1.02 -26.20 -32.93
CA LEU A 36 -2.20 -25.67 -32.25
C LEU A 36 -1.83 -24.50 -31.31
N GLY A 37 -0.74 -24.64 -30.55
CA GLY A 37 -0.22 -23.57 -29.69
C GLY A 37 0.24 -22.35 -30.48
N LYS A 38 0.89 -22.55 -31.63
CA LYS A 38 1.24 -21.45 -32.56
C LYS A 38 0.00 -20.75 -33.10
N LEU A 39 -0.98 -21.52 -33.58
CA LEU A 39 -2.25 -20.97 -34.08
C LEU A 39 -3.01 -20.20 -32.99
N GLN A 40 -3.03 -20.69 -31.76
CA GLN A 40 -3.62 -19.96 -30.63
C GLN A 40 -2.90 -18.63 -30.37
N SER A 41 -1.58 -18.64 -30.32
CA SER A 41 -0.78 -17.42 -30.12
C SER A 41 -0.95 -16.41 -31.26
N GLU A 42 -1.00 -16.88 -32.51
CA GLU A 42 -1.28 -16.02 -33.68
C GLU A 42 -2.70 -15.44 -33.61
N ASN A 43 -3.67 -16.23 -33.18
CA ASN A 43 -5.07 -15.80 -33.07
C ASN A 43 -5.26 -14.76 -31.95
N GLU A 44 -4.59 -14.92 -30.80
CA GLU A 44 -4.58 -13.92 -29.72
C GLU A 44 -3.92 -12.61 -30.17
N ASN A 45 -2.79 -12.70 -30.88
CA ASN A 45 -2.11 -11.53 -31.44
C ASN A 45 -2.95 -10.82 -32.49
N LEU A 46 -3.60 -11.57 -33.39
CA LEU A 46 -4.53 -11.03 -34.39
C LEU A 46 -5.70 -10.34 -33.70
N LYS A 47 -6.31 -10.97 -32.69
CA LYS A 47 -7.41 -10.39 -31.91
C LYS A 47 -7.00 -9.07 -31.26
N SER A 48 -5.84 -9.02 -30.60
CA SER A 48 -5.29 -7.80 -29.99
C SER A 48 -5.07 -6.69 -31.03
N ARG A 49 -4.49 -7.02 -32.20
CA ARG A 49 -4.31 -6.07 -33.31
C ARG A 49 -5.65 -5.57 -33.86
N LEU A 50 -6.63 -6.44 -34.00
CA LEU A 50 -7.96 -6.11 -34.52
C LEU A 50 -8.72 -5.21 -33.54
N GLU A 51 -8.59 -5.45 -32.23
CA GLU A 51 -9.12 -4.55 -31.20
C GLU A 51 -8.46 -3.17 -31.24
N MET A 52 -7.13 -3.09 -31.40
CA MET A 52 -6.42 -1.82 -31.57
C MET A 52 -6.83 -1.08 -32.85
N GLN A 53 -6.92 -1.80 -33.98
CA GLN A 53 -7.35 -1.21 -35.26
C GLN A 53 -8.81 -0.76 -35.23
N SER A 54 -9.70 -1.53 -34.59
CA SER A 54 -11.12 -1.17 -34.43
C SER A 54 -11.29 0.10 -33.58
N ARG A 55 -10.52 0.23 -32.48
CA ARG A 55 -10.47 1.47 -31.68
C ARG A 55 -9.97 2.64 -32.52
N SER A 56 -8.89 2.46 -33.27
CA SER A 56 -8.33 3.49 -34.16
C SER A 56 -9.33 3.92 -35.25
N LEU A 57 -10.01 2.97 -35.91
CA LEU A 57 -11.08 3.25 -36.89
C LEU A 57 -12.28 3.96 -36.28
N THR A 58 -12.66 3.59 -35.07
CA THR A 58 -13.72 4.27 -34.32
C THR A 58 -13.32 5.72 -34.02
N ASP A 59 -12.07 5.96 -33.62
CA ASP A 59 -11.53 7.29 -33.37
C ASP A 59 -11.43 8.12 -34.67
N ILE A 60 -11.00 7.51 -35.79
CA ILE A 60 -10.98 8.14 -37.13
C ILE A 60 -12.39 8.54 -37.57
N SER A 61 -13.35 7.63 -37.46
CA SER A 61 -14.74 7.86 -37.89
C SER A 61 -15.40 8.96 -37.06
N LYS A 62 -15.19 8.95 -35.74
CA LYS A 62 -15.58 10.06 -34.86
C LYS A 62 -14.86 11.35 -35.25
N SER A 63 -13.55 11.31 -35.55
CA SER A 63 -12.72 12.43 -36.03
C SER A 63 -13.28 13.14 -37.26
N GLN A 64 -13.74 12.38 -38.26
CA GLN A 64 -14.19 12.93 -39.55
C GLN A 64 -15.60 13.55 -39.49
N SER A 65 -16.46 13.14 -38.55
CA SER A 65 -17.84 13.62 -38.44
C SER A 65 -18.00 14.96 -37.69
N ILE A 66 -16.93 15.46 -37.07
CA ILE A 66 -16.96 16.62 -36.17
C ILE A 66 -16.33 17.85 -36.84
N SER A 67 -17.02 18.99 -36.78
CA SER A 67 -16.52 20.27 -37.31
C SER A 67 -15.23 20.72 -36.62
N ASP A 68 -14.36 21.44 -37.33
CA ASP A 68 -13.11 21.97 -36.77
C ASP A 68 -13.34 22.87 -35.56
N LYS A 69 -14.47 23.62 -35.54
CA LYS A 69 -14.94 24.37 -34.38
C LYS A 69 -15.14 23.48 -33.16
N THR A 70 -15.86 22.37 -33.33
CA THR A 70 -16.11 21.44 -32.23
C THR A 70 -14.84 20.73 -31.79
N LYS A 71 -13.94 20.36 -32.71
CA LYS A 71 -12.62 19.78 -32.38
C LYS A 71 -11.79 20.73 -31.51
N TRP A 72 -11.74 22.00 -31.91
CA TRP A 72 -10.99 23.01 -31.18
C TRP A 72 -11.58 23.30 -29.80
N GLU A 73 -12.90 23.46 -29.68
CA GLU A 73 -13.55 23.66 -28.38
C GLU A 73 -13.31 22.50 -27.42
N LYS A 74 -13.25 21.26 -27.92
CA LYS A 74 -12.85 20.09 -27.13
C LYS A 74 -11.41 20.18 -26.65
N ILE A 75 -10.45 20.46 -27.55
CA ILE A 75 -9.04 20.66 -27.16
C ILE A 75 -8.93 21.72 -26.08
N ARG A 76 -9.53 22.90 -26.31
CA ARG A 76 -9.51 24.01 -25.38
C ARG A 76 -10.04 23.60 -24.00
N THR A 77 -11.20 22.97 -23.98
CA THR A 77 -11.83 22.48 -22.74
C THR A 77 -10.93 21.47 -22.02
N ASN A 78 -10.37 20.51 -22.75
CA ASN A 78 -9.53 19.46 -22.20
C ASN A 78 -8.21 20.00 -21.62
N LEU A 79 -7.56 20.95 -22.29
CA LEU A 79 -6.33 21.57 -21.79
C LEU A 79 -6.56 22.41 -20.54
N VAL A 80 -7.68 23.15 -20.47
CA VAL A 80 -8.02 23.91 -19.28
C VAL A 80 -8.33 22.97 -18.12
N LYS A 81 -9.09 21.90 -18.36
CA LYS A 81 -9.41 20.90 -17.34
C LYS A 81 -8.18 20.12 -16.89
N SER A 82 -7.25 19.78 -17.80
CA SER A 82 -6.05 19.03 -17.42
C SER A 82 -5.16 19.81 -16.46
N ALA A 83 -5.04 21.13 -16.60
CA ALA A 83 -4.34 21.98 -15.63
C ALA A 83 -4.97 21.90 -14.23
N GLU A 84 -6.30 21.86 -14.14
CA GLU A 84 -7.01 21.67 -12.88
C GLU A 84 -6.77 20.27 -12.31
N VAL A 85 -6.82 19.23 -13.14
CA VAL A 85 -6.55 17.84 -12.74
C VAL A 85 -5.12 17.66 -12.22
N TYR A 86 -4.12 18.26 -12.87
CA TYR A 86 -2.74 18.22 -12.38
C TYR A 86 -2.61 18.78 -10.97
N LYS A 87 -3.28 19.91 -10.70
CA LYS A 87 -3.28 20.53 -9.39
C LYS A 87 -3.96 19.64 -8.35
N ILE A 88 -5.21 19.25 -8.60
CA ILE A 88 -5.99 18.41 -7.67
C ILE A 88 -5.23 17.13 -7.36
N LEU A 89 -4.72 16.43 -8.38
CA LEU A 89 -3.98 15.19 -8.17
C LEU A 89 -2.68 15.40 -7.38
N SER A 90 -1.96 16.51 -7.63
CA SER A 90 -0.76 16.85 -6.85
C SER A 90 -1.09 17.08 -5.38
N ASP A 91 -2.11 17.92 -5.12
CA ASP A 91 -2.58 18.25 -3.77
C ASP A 91 -3.04 16.97 -3.04
N ASP A 92 -3.85 16.14 -3.69
CA ASP A 92 -4.37 14.87 -3.16
C ASP A 92 -3.25 13.86 -2.81
N ILE A 93 -2.20 13.77 -3.65
CA ILE A 93 -1.03 12.91 -3.38
C ILE A 93 -0.29 13.38 -2.12
N ILE A 94 -0.03 14.69 -2.02
CA ILE A 94 0.70 15.28 -0.89
C ILE A 94 -0.12 15.13 0.40
N ASP A 95 -1.43 15.38 0.34
CA ASP A 95 -2.33 15.23 1.45
C ASP A 95 -2.35 13.78 1.96
N LEU A 96 -2.44 12.79 1.06
CA LEU A 96 -2.42 11.39 1.48
C LEU A 96 -1.08 11.00 2.11
N LYS A 97 0.05 11.42 1.51
CA LYS A 97 1.39 11.21 2.10
C LYS A 97 1.49 11.76 3.52
N SER A 98 0.99 12.99 3.74
CA SER A 98 1.04 13.64 5.06
C SER A 98 0.19 12.92 6.11
N GLN A 99 -0.97 12.37 5.71
CA GLN A 99 -1.92 11.72 6.62
C GLN A 99 -1.57 10.27 6.95
N VAL A 100 -0.79 9.58 6.10
CA VAL A 100 -0.20 8.27 6.44
C VAL A 100 0.61 8.36 7.74
N ILE A 101 1.21 9.53 8.03
CA ILE A 101 2.08 9.77 9.19
C ILE A 101 1.31 10.32 10.42
N ASN A 102 -0.04 10.26 10.42
CA ASN A 102 -0.84 10.88 11.48
C ASN A 102 -0.46 10.43 12.91
N GLN A 103 -0.02 11.39 13.72
CA GLN A 103 0.58 11.15 15.04
C GLN A 103 -0.44 10.86 16.16
N ASP A 104 -1.70 11.29 16.03
CA ASP A 104 -2.71 11.15 17.09
C ASP A 104 -3.13 9.68 17.29
N TYR A 105 -3.50 9.01 16.19
CA TYR A 105 -3.91 7.61 16.21
C TYR A 105 -2.74 6.69 16.58
N GLN A 106 -1.58 6.93 15.97
CA GLN A 106 -0.36 6.17 16.29
C GLN A 106 0.11 6.44 17.72
N GLY A 107 -0.06 7.65 18.24
CA GLY A 107 0.27 8.03 19.61
C GLY A 107 -0.56 7.26 20.64
N TYR A 108 -1.85 7.06 20.39
CA TYR A 108 -2.70 6.22 21.24
C TYR A 108 -2.24 4.76 21.23
N ILE A 109 -1.91 4.21 20.06
CA ILE A 109 -1.42 2.82 19.94
C ILE A 109 -0.05 2.65 20.61
N LYS A 110 0.84 3.64 20.51
CA LYS A 110 2.10 3.65 21.25
C LYS A 110 1.88 3.59 22.76
N LYS A 111 0.88 4.31 23.29
CA LYS A 111 0.50 4.23 24.71
C LYS A 111 0.00 2.83 25.09
N LEU A 112 -0.77 2.17 24.23
CA LEU A 112 -1.19 0.77 24.44
C LEU A 112 0.00 -0.20 24.49
N SER A 113 1.07 0.07 23.74
CA SER A 113 2.28 -0.76 23.74
C SER A 113 3.25 -0.52 24.90
N SER A 114 2.98 0.47 25.76
CA SER A 114 3.90 0.82 26.86
C SER A 114 4.02 -0.30 27.89
N VAL A 115 5.25 -0.59 28.31
CA VAL A 115 5.56 -1.50 29.44
C VAL A 115 5.36 -0.86 30.80
N GLU A 116 5.30 0.47 30.85
CA GLU A 116 4.93 1.25 32.03
C GLU A 116 3.42 1.23 32.25
N LYS A 117 2.93 1.96 33.27
CA LYS A 117 1.50 2.03 33.57
C LYS A 117 0.72 2.69 32.42
N GLY A 118 0.23 1.84 31.51
CA GLY A 118 -0.48 2.25 30.31
C GLY A 118 -2.00 2.28 30.49
N PRO A 119 -2.75 2.45 29.39
CA PRO A 119 -4.21 2.46 29.39
C PRO A 119 -4.85 1.15 29.90
N LEU A 120 -4.10 0.04 29.92
CA LEU A 120 -4.55 -1.25 30.46
C LEU A 120 -4.54 -1.32 32.00
N GLY A 121 -4.00 -0.31 32.68
CA GLY A 121 -4.03 -0.18 34.13
C GLY A 121 -2.87 -0.83 34.89
N PHE A 122 -2.09 -1.69 34.25
CA PHE A 122 -0.92 -2.35 34.84
C PHE A 122 0.40 -1.80 34.29
N SER A 123 1.48 -1.99 35.06
CA SER A 123 2.87 -1.89 34.57
C SER A 123 3.42 -3.31 34.45
N PHE A 124 3.96 -3.66 33.27
CA PHE A 124 4.44 -5.01 33.05
C PHE A 124 5.66 -5.34 33.93
N GLU A 125 6.49 -4.34 34.21
CA GLU A 125 7.60 -4.46 35.16
C GLU A 125 7.11 -4.81 36.57
N GLU A 126 6.05 -4.12 37.05
CA GLU A 126 5.47 -4.42 38.35
C GLU A 126 4.86 -5.81 38.40
N VAL A 127 4.24 -6.24 37.30
CA VAL A 127 3.68 -7.59 37.16
C VAL A 127 4.78 -8.64 37.29
N ILE A 128 5.92 -8.48 36.60
CA ILE A 128 7.07 -9.38 36.73
C ILE A 128 7.51 -9.48 38.19
N MET A 129 7.68 -8.33 38.86
CA MET A 129 8.14 -8.27 40.25
C MET A 129 7.15 -8.87 41.25
N LYS A 130 5.86 -8.54 41.14
CA LYS A 130 4.78 -9.07 42.00
C LYS A 130 4.61 -10.58 41.80
N THR A 131 4.70 -11.06 40.57
CA THR A 131 4.58 -12.49 40.27
C THR A 131 5.78 -13.27 40.82
N ALA A 132 7.00 -12.76 40.63
CA ALA A 132 8.21 -13.34 41.20
C ALA A 132 8.14 -13.43 42.73
N GLN A 133 7.67 -12.37 43.39
CA GLN A 133 7.56 -12.30 44.85
C GLN A 133 6.47 -13.23 45.41
N SER A 134 5.30 -13.26 44.78
CA SER A 134 4.16 -14.07 45.25
C SER A 134 4.37 -15.58 45.10
N LYS A 135 5.09 -16.02 44.06
CA LYS A 135 5.32 -17.45 43.81
C LYS A 135 6.40 -18.06 44.72
N ALA A 136 7.25 -17.24 45.36
CA ALA A 136 8.38 -17.70 46.16
C ALA A 136 9.18 -18.80 45.43
N ILE A 137 9.71 -18.43 44.26
CA ILE A 137 10.35 -19.33 43.29
C ILE A 137 11.49 -20.13 43.95
N PHE A 138 12.26 -19.48 44.82
CA PHE A 138 13.32 -20.11 45.60
C PHE A 138 12.88 -20.32 47.06
N THR A 139 13.28 -21.46 47.64
CA THR A 139 13.00 -21.81 49.05
C THR A 139 13.83 -20.99 50.04
N LYS A 140 15.01 -20.51 49.63
CA LYS A 140 15.88 -19.65 50.46
C LYS A 140 15.58 -18.17 50.21
N LYS A 141 15.36 -17.42 51.29
CA LYS A 141 15.10 -15.97 51.26
C LYS A 141 16.21 -15.19 50.53
N GLU A 142 17.47 -15.46 50.86
CA GLU A 142 18.65 -14.82 50.24
C GLU A 142 18.70 -15.00 48.72
N LYS A 143 18.26 -16.16 48.21
CA LYS A 143 18.22 -16.44 46.77
C LYS A 143 17.09 -15.71 46.06
N ASN A 144 15.90 -15.65 46.69
CA ASN A 144 14.82 -14.79 46.21
C ASN A 144 15.27 -13.32 46.20
N GLU A 145 15.95 -12.84 47.23
CA GLU A 145 16.46 -11.46 47.27
C GLU A 145 17.45 -11.18 46.14
N ARG A 146 18.41 -12.08 45.89
CA ARG A 146 19.33 -11.97 44.74
C ARG A 146 18.60 -11.96 43.40
N PHE A 147 17.62 -12.85 43.22
CA PHE A 147 16.80 -12.89 42.02
C PHE A 147 16.05 -11.58 41.79
N MET A 148 15.42 -11.04 42.85
CA MET A 148 14.69 -9.77 42.79
C MET A 148 15.62 -8.59 42.50
N THR A 149 16.86 -8.60 42.99
CA THR A 149 17.87 -7.59 42.63
C THR A 149 18.22 -7.66 41.14
N VAL A 150 18.42 -8.85 40.57
CA VAL A 150 18.69 -9.01 39.14
C VAL A 150 17.51 -8.53 38.29
N LEU A 151 16.26 -8.83 38.69
CA LEU A 151 15.07 -8.33 38.00
C LEU A 151 14.98 -6.78 38.03
N LYS A 152 15.32 -6.15 39.15
CA LYS A 152 15.41 -4.67 39.24
C LYS A 152 16.49 -4.11 38.30
N SER A 153 17.65 -4.74 38.24
CA SER A 153 18.71 -4.30 37.33
C SER A 153 18.38 -4.50 35.85
N LEU A 154 17.55 -5.50 35.51
CA LEU A 154 17.04 -5.68 34.14
C LEU A 154 16.09 -4.54 33.74
N LYS A 155 15.25 -4.08 34.68
CA LYS A 155 14.41 -2.89 34.49
C LYS A 155 15.24 -1.64 34.19
N ASP A 156 16.30 -1.41 34.97
CA ASP A 156 17.12 -0.20 34.84
C ASP A 156 18.12 -0.26 33.66
N SER A 157 18.05 -1.29 32.81
CA SER A 157 19.01 -1.49 31.73
C SER A 157 18.76 -0.56 30.53
N PRO A 158 19.75 0.24 30.11
CA PRO A 158 19.60 1.14 28.95
C PRO A 158 19.41 0.40 27.61
N ILE A 159 19.65 -0.91 27.55
CA ILE A 159 19.40 -1.75 26.36
C ILE A 159 17.89 -1.85 26.05
N VAL A 160 17.03 -1.76 27.07
CA VAL A 160 15.58 -1.85 26.92
C VAL A 160 15.03 -0.62 26.19
N GLY A 161 15.62 0.57 26.37
CA GLY A 161 15.14 1.82 25.76
C GLY A 161 15.29 1.94 24.25
N LEU A 162 16.09 1.08 23.60
CA LEU A 162 16.36 1.13 22.15
C LEU A 162 15.47 0.21 21.30
N ILE A 163 14.65 -0.63 21.95
CA ILE A 163 13.82 -1.66 21.31
C ILE A 163 12.36 -1.15 21.26
N PRO A 164 11.57 -1.41 20.21
CA PRO A 164 10.14 -1.09 20.20
C PRO A 164 9.41 -1.64 21.44
N TYR A 165 8.52 -0.85 22.05
CA TYR A 165 7.93 -1.14 23.39
C TYR A 165 7.27 -2.51 23.53
N ALA A 166 6.58 -3.00 22.51
CA ALA A 166 5.97 -4.33 22.55
C ALA A 166 7.01 -5.47 22.56
N SER A 167 8.13 -5.28 21.85
CA SER A 167 9.28 -6.19 21.89
C SER A 167 10.07 -6.10 23.21
N GLN A 168 10.04 -4.95 23.91
CA GLN A 168 10.62 -4.81 25.25
C GLN A 168 9.93 -5.76 26.24
N ALA A 169 8.60 -5.85 26.23
CA ALA A 169 7.86 -6.74 27.13
C ALA A 169 8.25 -8.21 26.95
N VAL A 170 8.35 -8.67 25.70
CA VAL A 170 8.73 -10.06 25.38
C VAL A 170 10.16 -10.36 25.82
N ASN A 171 11.09 -9.42 25.57
CA ASN A 171 12.49 -9.55 25.95
C ASN A 171 12.66 -9.54 27.47
N LEU A 172 11.97 -8.64 28.18
CA LEU A 172 11.96 -8.59 29.65
C LEU A 172 11.41 -9.89 30.24
N SER A 173 10.31 -10.40 29.70
CA SER A 173 9.74 -11.69 30.12
C SER A 173 10.73 -12.84 29.92
N THR A 174 11.35 -12.92 28.75
CA THR A 174 12.32 -13.97 28.40
C THR A 174 13.55 -13.89 29.31
N ALA A 175 14.08 -12.69 29.53
CA ALA A 175 15.21 -12.47 30.44
C ALA A 175 14.87 -12.89 31.87
N ALA A 176 13.69 -12.49 32.39
CA ALA A 176 13.23 -12.86 33.73
C ALA A 176 13.11 -14.39 33.91
N VAL A 177 12.54 -15.07 32.92
CA VAL A 177 12.40 -16.54 32.91
C VAL A 177 13.78 -17.23 32.84
N ASN A 178 14.67 -16.76 31.98
CA ASN A 178 16.02 -17.31 31.85
C ASN A 178 16.83 -17.14 33.14
N VAL A 179 16.74 -15.97 33.78
CA VAL A 179 17.37 -15.74 35.09
C VAL A 179 16.78 -16.69 36.15
N ALA A 180 15.47 -16.92 36.14
CA ALA A 180 14.82 -17.86 37.07
C ALA A 180 15.32 -19.30 36.87
N TYR A 181 15.40 -19.79 35.62
CA TYR A 181 15.95 -21.12 35.31
C TYR A 181 17.45 -21.22 35.65
N ALA A 182 18.26 -20.20 35.34
CA ALA A 182 19.69 -20.21 35.62
C ALA A 182 19.98 -20.25 37.13
N ALA A 183 19.26 -19.45 37.92
CA ALA A 183 19.31 -19.52 39.38
C ALA A 183 18.74 -20.86 39.92
N GLY A 184 17.83 -21.47 39.16
CA GLY A 184 17.21 -22.77 39.41
C GLY A 184 18.18 -23.96 39.33
N VAL A 185 18.95 -24.04 38.23
CA VAL A 185 19.89 -25.14 37.95
C VAL A 185 21.02 -25.23 38.99
N GLN A 186 21.37 -24.13 39.63
CA GLN A 186 22.40 -24.08 40.68
C GLN A 186 21.90 -24.59 42.06
N ASP A 187 20.64 -25.02 42.19
CA ASP A 187 20.08 -25.51 43.46
C ASP A 187 19.40 -26.88 43.31
N LYS A 188 19.83 -27.86 44.10
CA LYS A 188 19.24 -29.21 44.13
C LYS A 188 17.81 -29.25 44.67
N LYS A 189 17.28 -28.15 45.23
CA LYS A 189 15.94 -28.04 45.83
C LYS A 189 15.02 -27.02 45.13
N VAL A 190 15.27 -26.71 43.86
CA VAL A 190 14.40 -25.79 43.10
C VAL A 190 13.09 -26.46 42.71
N ASN A 191 12.01 -25.69 42.84
CA ASN A 191 10.68 -26.09 42.42
C ASN A 191 10.46 -25.57 40.98
N PHE A 192 10.75 -26.42 39.99
CA PHE A 192 10.57 -26.08 38.57
C PHE A 192 9.10 -25.83 38.20
N ASP A 193 8.14 -26.40 38.93
CA ASP A 193 6.72 -26.12 38.70
C ASP A 193 6.39 -24.65 38.99
N LYS A 194 7.02 -24.05 40.01
CA LYS A 194 6.88 -22.61 40.29
C LYS A 194 7.48 -21.73 39.21
N ILE A 195 8.60 -22.14 38.60
CA ILE A 195 9.19 -21.41 37.47
C ILE A 195 8.25 -21.50 36.26
N ARG A 196 7.66 -22.67 35.99
CA ARG A 196 6.67 -22.85 34.93
C ARG A 196 5.39 -22.04 35.17
N GLU A 197 4.92 -21.94 36.42
CA GLU A 197 3.80 -21.07 36.78
C GLU A 197 4.12 -19.58 36.60
N PHE A 198 5.34 -19.16 36.97
CA PHE A 198 5.82 -17.81 36.72
C PHE A 198 5.86 -17.49 35.22
N GLU A 199 6.44 -18.40 34.42
CA GLU A 199 6.47 -18.30 32.97
C GLU A 199 5.05 -18.21 32.37
N LYS A 200 4.13 -19.08 32.81
CA LYS A 200 2.73 -19.07 32.36
C LYS A 200 2.02 -17.76 32.68
N GLU A 201 2.29 -17.17 33.85
CA GLU A 201 1.71 -15.87 34.21
C GLU A 201 2.26 -14.77 33.30
N LEU A 202 3.57 -14.72 33.05
CA LEU A 202 4.15 -13.73 32.12
C LEU A 202 3.64 -13.89 30.68
N GLN A 203 3.43 -15.13 30.23
CA GLN A 203 2.87 -15.45 28.91
C GLN A 203 1.48 -14.82 28.69
N ARG A 204 0.66 -14.66 29.74
CA ARG A 204 -0.64 -13.97 29.65
C ARG A 204 -0.48 -12.52 29.18
N TYR A 205 0.55 -11.84 29.64
CA TYR A 205 0.82 -10.44 29.30
C TYR A 205 1.55 -10.32 27.96
N THR A 206 2.56 -11.15 27.71
CA THR A 206 3.31 -11.10 26.44
C THR A 206 2.44 -11.49 25.24
N GLY A 207 1.37 -12.27 25.42
CA GLY A 207 0.39 -12.54 24.37
C GLY A 207 -0.26 -11.27 23.78
N PHE A 208 -0.57 -10.28 24.63
CA PHE A 208 -1.08 -8.98 24.18
C PHE A 208 -0.02 -8.21 23.40
N TYR A 209 1.18 -8.09 23.97
CA TYR A 209 2.28 -7.35 23.34
C TYR A 209 2.69 -7.95 21.99
N ASN A 210 2.77 -9.28 21.88
CA ASN A 210 3.04 -9.98 20.62
C ASN A 210 1.97 -9.69 19.55
N ALA A 211 0.69 -9.71 19.92
CA ALA A 211 -0.39 -9.41 19.00
C ALA A 211 -0.32 -7.96 18.50
N LEU A 212 -0.02 -7.02 19.41
CA LEU A 212 0.10 -5.60 19.08
C LEU A 212 1.35 -5.30 18.23
N ASP A 213 2.48 -5.93 18.53
CA ASP A 213 3.72 -5.81 17.75
C ASP A 213 3.51 -6.27 16.30
N LYS A 214 2.86 -7.43 16.12
CA LYS A 214 2.50 -7.95 14.79
C LYS A 214 1.60 -6.97 14.02
N ALA A 215 0.63 -6.35 14.70
CA ALA A 215 -0.23 -5.33 14.10
C ALA A 215 0.59 -4.11 13.64
N ASN A 216 1.48 -3.62 14.51
CA ASN A 216 2.33 -2.45 14.23
C ASN A 216 3.31 -2.71 13.09
N LEU A 217 3.96 -3.88 13.04
CA LEU A 217 4.87 -4.26 11.96
C LEU A 217 4.13 -4.33 10.62
N THR A 218 2.95 -4.96 10.62
CA THR A 218 2.08 -5.02 9.42
C THR A 218 1.73 -3.62 8.95
N ASN A 219 1.33 -2.72 9.85
CA ASN A 219 0.98 -1.35 9.51
C ASN A 219 2.18 -0.53 9.01
N THR A 220 3.35 -0.72 9.62
CA THR A 220 4.58 0.00 9.22
C THR A 220 4.98 -0.36 7.80
N ASN A 221 4.96 -1.66 7.48
CA ASN A 221 5.24 -2.14 6.12
C ASN A 221 4.20 -1.61 5.12
N ALA A 222 2.91 -1.69 5.47
CA ALA A 222 1.81 -1.17 4.64
C ALA A 222 1.91 0.35 4.40
N SER A 223 2.22 1.11 5.43
CA SER A 223 2.39 2.57 5.37
C SER A 223 3.59 2.94 4.51
N SER A 224 4.73 2.28 4.71
CA SER A 224 5.95 2.47 3.91
C SER A 224 5.69 2.18 2.43
N GLN A 225 5.05 1.06 2.11
CA GLN A 225 4.65 0.72 0.74
C GLN A 225 3.72 1.77 0.12
N THR A 226 2.74 2.26 0.89
CA THR A 226 1.83 3.31 0.42
C THR A 226 2.59 4.58 0.06
N VAL A 227 3.51 5.04 0.93
CA VAL A 227 4.35 6.21 0.67
C VAL A 227 5.20 6.01 -0.58
N THR A 228 5.86 4.86 -0.75
CA THR A 228 6.65 4.57 -1.95
C THR A 228 5.80 4.60 -3.23
N LEU A 229 4.57 4.06 -3.18
CA LEU A 229 3.66 4.09 -4.33
C LEU A 229 3.23 5.52 -4.68
N LEU A 230 3.01 6.37 -3.68
CA LEU A 230 2.67 7.78 -3.85
C LEU A 230 3.85 8.60 -4.38
N GLU A 231 5.06 8.38 -3.89
CA GLU A 231 6.28 9.02 -4.39
C GLU A 231 6.54 8.66 -5.85
N ALA A 232 6.42 7.38 -6.20
CA ALA A 232 6.55 6.94 -7.59
C ALA A 232 5.47 7.59 -8.49
N LEU A 233 4.23 7.65 -8.02
CA LEU A 233 3.15 8.31 -8.74
C LEU A 233 3.40 9.81 -8.93
N GLN A 234 3.93 10.48 -7.91
CA GLN A 234 4.27 11.90 -7.95
C GLN A 234 5.36 12.19 -8.99
N LEU A 235 6.38 11.33 -9.07
CA LEU A 235 7.44 11.42 -10.08
C LEU A 235 6.88 11.22 -11.50
N ASP A 236 6.04 10.20 -11.69
CA ASP A 236 5.39 9.94 -12.99
C ASP A 236 4.51 11.13 -13.42
N LEU A 237 3.76 11.70 -12.47
CA LEU A 237 2.91 12.87 -12.68
C LEU A 237 3.74 14.11 -13.02
N LEU A 238 4.84 14.32 -12.31
CA LEU A 238 5.78 15.42 -12.55
C LEU A 238 6.41 15.33 -13.94
N GLU A 239 6.87 14.15 -14.33
CA GLU A 239 7.47 13.93 -15.65
C GLU A 239 6.46 14.20 -16.76
N LYS A 240 5.23 13.70 -16.61
CA LYS A 240 4.13 13.93 -17.54
C LYS A 240 3.75 15.41 -17.59
N PHE A 241 3.62 16.07 -16.44
CA PHE A 241 3.37 17.49 -16.33
C PHE A 241 4.41 18.27 -17.13
N LYS A 242 5.71 18.08 -16.83
CA LYS A 242 6.81 18.79 -17.52
C LYS A 242 6.73 18.64 -19.05
N LYS A 243 6.49 17.42 -19.53
CA LYS A 243 6.36 17.13 -20.97
C LYS A 243 5.17 17.87 -21.60
N ASP A 244 4.04 17.93 -20.92
CA ASP A 244 2.83 18.58 -21.43
C ASP A 244 2.94 20.10 -21.42
N VAL A 245 3.39 20.67 -20.30
CA VAL A 245 3.39 22.12 -20.13
C VAL A 245 4.43 22.80 -21.03
N GLN A 246 5.56 22.13 -21.31
CA GLN A 246 6.54 22.58 -22.30
C GLN A 246 5.93 22.71 -23.69
N LYS A 247 5.11 21.74 -24.10
CA LYS A 247 4.39 21.76 -25.39
C LYS A 247 3.32 22.85 -25.46
N ILE A 248 2.78 23.26 -24.32
CA ILE A 248 1.86 24.39 -24.22
C ILE A 248 2.62 25.73 -24.21
N GLY A 249 3.95 25.72 -24.03
CA GLY A 249 4.81 26.91 -24.04
C GLY A 249 5.16 27.45 -22.65
N TYR A 250 4.89 26.68 -21.59
CA TYR A 250 5.39 26.95 -20.25
C TYR A 250 6.75 26.29 -20.08
N ASN A 251 7.75 26.99 -19.54
CA ASN A 251 9.07 26.42 -19.31
C ASN A 251 9.26 26.11 -17.82
N PRO A 252 9.19 24.83 -17.40
CA PRO A 252 9.47 24.44 -16.02
C PRO A 252 10.88 24.84 -15.64
N ARG A 253 11.04 25.51 -14.49
CA ARG A 253 12.36 25.74 -13.91
C ARG A 253 12.94 24.43 -13.38
N ASP A 254 14.24 24.38 -13.17
CA ASP A 254 14.88 23.28 -12.46
C ASP A 254 14.57 23.32 -10.95
N ILE A 255 14.69 22.14 -10.32
CA ILE A 255 14.59 22.00 -8.86
C ILE A 255 15.79 22.66 -8.20
N ARG A 256 15.57 23.37 -7.09
CA ARG A 256 16.67 23.98 -6.32
C ARG A 256 17.26 22.95 -5.35
N ASN A 257 18.55 23.08 -5.01
CA ASN A 257 19.27 22.09 -4.21
C ASN A 257 18.67 21.78 -2.82
N GLU A 258 17.91 22.71 -2.24
CA GLU A 258 17.28 22.56 -0.91
C GLU A 258 15.76 22.36 -0.97
N GLU A 259 15.20 22.28 -2.18
CA GLU A 259 13.75 22.20 -2.37
C GLU A 259 13.28 20.74 -2.40
N SER A 260 12.23 20.44 -1.64
CA SER A 260 11.61 19.12 -1.68
C SER A 260 10.86 18.91 -3.00
N LEU A 261 10.63 17.65 -3.38
CA LEU A 261 9.82 17.33 -4.56
C LEU A 261 8.40 17.90 -4.44
N ASP A 262 7.84 17.87 -3.22
CA ASP A 262 6.51 18.39 -2.89
C ASP A 262 6.45 19.91 -3.12
N ASP A 263 7.42 20.66 -2.57
CA ASP A 263 7.50 22.12 -2.73
C ASP A 263 7.71 22.52 -4.20
N TYR A 264 8.61 21.83 -4.88
CA TYR A 264 8.90 22.07 -6.29
C TYR A 264 7.67 21.85 -7.16
N PHE A 265 6.96 20.73 -6.96
CA PHE A 265 5.81 20.44 -7.79
C PHE A 265 4.65 21.40 -7.49
N ASN A 266 4.40 21.69 -6.21
CA ASN A 266 3.42 22.70 -5.78
C ASN A 266 3.70 24.07 -6.38
N TYR A 267 4.96 24.50 -6.43
CA TYR A 267 5.34 25.73 -7.11
C TYR A 267 4.90 25.70 -8.59
N MET A 268 5.21 24.62 -9.31
CA MET A 268 4.94 24.54 -10.74
C MET A 268 3.45 24.47 -11.08
N VAL A 269 2.65 23.72 -10.33
CA VAL A 269 1.19 23.63 -10.58
C VAL A 269 0.46 24.92 -10.20
N ASN A 270 1.01 25.70 -9.26
CA ASN A 270 0.48 27.02 -8.92
C ASN A 270 0.86 28.11 -9.92
N GLU A 271 1.96 27.96 -10.66
CA GLU A 271 2.30 28.83 -11.79
C GLU A 271 1.51 28.46 -13.05
N PHE A 272 1.37 27.15 -13.34
CA PHE A 272 0.63 26.63 -14.49
C PHE A 272 -0.89 26.54 -14.20
N THR A 273 -1.51 27.69 -13.99
CA THR A 273 -2.94 27.78 -13.66
C THR A 273 -3.86 27.59 -14.87
N THR A 274 -5.15 27.38 -14.60
CA THR A 274 -6.18 27.38 -15.66
C THR A 274 -6.21 28.69 -16.43
N ASP A 275 -5.93 29.83 -15.79
CA ASP A 275 -5.88 31.13 -16.44
C ASP A 275 -4.64 31.31 -17.32
N TYR A 276 -3.50 30.75 -16.91
CA TYR A 276 -2.33 30.65 -17.78
C TYR A 276 -2.68 29.91 -19.07
N VAL A 277 -3.33 28.74 -18.96
CA VAL A 277 -3.73 27.94 -20.12
C VAL A 277 -4.74 28.69 -21.00
N LYS A 278 -5.77 29.31 -20.41
CA LYS A 278 -6.75 30.12 -21.18
C LYS A 278 -6.08 31.26 -21.93
N LYS A 279 -5.16 31.99 -21.29
CA LYS A 279 -4.40 33.07 -21.92
C LYS A 279 -3.58 32.53 -23.10
N ARG A 280 -2.87 31.43 -22.89
CA ARG A 280 -2.06 30.80 -23.93
C ARG A 280 -2.89 30.35 -25.12
N ILE A 281 -4.06 29.74 -24.87
CA ILE A 281 -5.02 29.38 -25.92
C ILE A 281 -5.47 30.61 -26.70
N SER A 282 -5.81 31.71 -26.02
CA SER A 282 -6.18 32.97 -26.67
C SER A 282 -5.05 33.56 -27.51
N ASP A 283 -3.80 33.46 -27.04
CA ASP A 283 -2.61 33.89 -27.78
C ASP A 283 -2.40 33.05 -29.05
N ILE A 284 -2.77 31.77 -29.03
CA ILE A 284 -2.74 30.91 -30.21
C ILE A 284 -3.86 31.29 -31.17
N GLU A 285 -5.11 31.39 -30.71
CA GLU A 285 -6.26 31.78 -31.54
C GLU A 285 -6.03 33.11 -32.26
N SER A 286 -5.42 34.10 -31.59
CA SER A 286 -5.16 35.41 -32.19
C SER A 286 -4.20 35.36 -33.39
N LYS A 287 -3.24 34.42 -33.44
CA LYS A 287 -2.33 34.24 -34.58
C LYS A 287 -3.04 33.82 -35.86
N TYR A 288 -4.14 33.08 -35.73
CA TYR A 288 -4.92 32.54 -36.84
C TYR A 288 -6.21 33.33 -37.08
N THR A 289 -6.42 34.43 -36.34
CA THR A 289 -7.58 35.31 -36.51
C THR A 289 -7.32 36.31 -37.62
N GLN A 290 -8.17 36.28 -38.65
CA GLN A 290 -8.08 37.14 -39.82
C GLN A 290 -8.65 38.54 -39.54
N LYS A 291 -8.41 39.48 -40.46
CA LYS A 291 -8.86 40.89 -40.34
C LYS A 291 -10.39 41.05 -40.25
N ASP A 292 -11.15 40.05 -40.68
CA ASP A 292 -12.61 39.99 -40.57
C ASP A 292 -13.11 39.42 -39.23
N GLY A 293 -12.19 39.08 -38.32
CA GLY A 293 -12.49 38.50 -37.01
C GLY A 293 -12.72 36.99 -37.00
N LYS A 294 -12.58 36.29 -38.14
CA LYS A 294 -12.72 34.83 -38.21
C LYS A 294 -11.38 34.13 -37.99
N THR A 295 -11.38 33.11 -37.14
CA THR A 295 -10.20 32.26 -36.90
C THR A 295 -10.14 31.12 -37.91
N ASN A 296 -8.99 30.97 -38.59
CA ASN A 296 -8.74 29.84 -39.49
C ASN A 296 -8.41 28.57 -38.67
N LEU A 297 -9.46 27.90 -38.19
CA LEU A 297 -9.32 26.73 -37.33
C LEU A 297 -8.69 25.53 -38.02
N THR A 298 -8.88 25.37 -39.33
CA THR A 298 -8.30 24.26 -40.10
C THR A 298 -6.78 24.37 -40.13
N ASP A 299 -6.25 25.54 -40.47
CA ASP A 299 -4.81 25.81 -40.50
C ASP A 299 -4.18 25.73 -39.10
N MET A 300 -4.87 26.28 -38.10
CA MET A 300 -4.45 26.20 -36.70
C MET A 300 -4.35 24.75 -36.20
N LEU A 301 -5.39 23.94 -36.46
CA LEU A 301 -5.38 22.53 -36.09
C LEU A 301 -4.28 21.77 -36.81
N GLN A 302 -3.95 22.10 -38.06
CA GLN A 302 -2.86 21.44 -38.79
C GLN A 302 -1.47 21.86 -38.29
N THR A 303 -1.30 23.11 -37.87
CA THR A 303 0.00 23.70 -37.54
C THR A 303 0.36 23.55 -36.06
N GLU A 304 -0.60 23.67 -35.14
CA GLU A 304 -0.37 23.58 -33.68
C GLU A 304 -0.32 22.13 -33.20
N LEU A 305 0.71 21.39 -33.65
CA LEU A 305 0.90 19.95 -33.35
C LEU A 305 1.03 19.65 -31.86
N ASP A 306 1.70 20.53 -31.12
CA ASP A 306 2.01 20.33 -29.71
C ASP A 306 0.74 20.32 -28.84
N ILE A 307 -0.21 21.21 -29.13
CA ILE A 307 -1.50 21.30 -28.45
C ILE A 307 -2.32 20.02 -28.70
N ARG A 308 -2.35 19.57 -29.96
CA ARG A 308 -3.00 18.31 -30.33
C ARG A 308 -2.36 17.13 -29.62
N HIS A 309 -1.02 17.10 -29.58
CA HIS A 309 -0.28 16.06 -28.89
C HIS A 309 -0.63 15.99 -27.41
N VAL A 310 -0.67 17.12 -26.70
CA VAL A 310 -1.05 17.12 -25.27
C VAL A 310 -2.47 16.60 -25.09
N ASN A 311 -3.44 17.10 -25.86
CA ASN A 311 -4.82 16.63 -25.82
C ASN A 311 -4.94 15.11 -26.05
N ASN A 312 -4.22 14.59 -27.06
CA ASN A 312 -4.27 13.17 -27.43
C ASN A 312 -3.59 12.25 -26.41
N ASN A 313 -2.80 12.81 -25.48
CA ASN A 313 -2.07 12.07 -24.45
C ASN A 313 -2.62 12.33 -23.04
N LEU A 314 -3.86 12.82 -22.92
CA LEU A 314 -4.55 12.93 -21.63
C LEU A 314 -4.99 11.57 -21.06
N ASP A 315 -5.03 10.52 -21.89
CA ASP A 315 -5.18 9.11 -21.46
C ASP A 315 -4.19 8.75 -20.34
N TYR A 316 -2.94 9.24 -20.44
CA TYR A 316 -1.94 8.95 -19.43
C TYR A 316 -2.20 9.71 -18.12
N LEU A 317 -2.68 10.96 -18.18
CA LEU A 317 -3.07 11.70 -16.98
C LEU A 317 -4.24 11.02 -16.27
N GLN A 318 -5.25 10.55 -17.02
CA GLN A 318 -6.34 9.76 -16.49
C GLN A 318 -5.84 8.47 -15.82
N ALA A 319 -4.89 7.77 -16.45
CA ALA A 319 -4.29 6.56 -15.87
C ALA A 319 -3.58 6.84 -14.53
N LEU A 320 -2.87 7.96 -14.42
CA LEU A 320 -2.22 8.38 -13.16
C LEU A 320 -3.26 8.66 -12.07
N CYS A 321 -4.37 9.33 -12.41
CA CYS A 321 -5.45 9.57 -11.47
C CYS A 321 -6.12 8.26 -11.01
N ASN A 322 -6.39 7.34 -11.92
CA ASN A 322 -6.95 6.03 -11.58
C ASN A 322 -6.01 5.22 -10.67
N ARG A 323 -4.70 5.33 -10.89
CA ARG A 323 -3.69 4.74 -10.00
C ARG A 323 -3.73 5.38 -8.61
N PHE A 324 -3.89 6.69 -8.49
CA PHE A 324 -4.09 7.35 -7.20
C PHE A 324 -5.33 6.83 -6.47
N ILE A 325 -6.47 6.77 -7.16
CA ILE A 325 -7.72 6.25 -6.59
C ILE A 325 -7.52 4.82 -6.05
N GLY A 326 -6.81 3.97 -6.81
CA GLY A 326 -6.46 2.62 -6.37
C GLY A 326 -5.59 2.60 -5.11
N ILE A 327 -4.55 3.46 -5.04
CA ILE A 327 -3.69 3.59 -3.85
C ILE A 327 -4.49 4.09 -2.65
N HIS A 328 -5.35 5.09 -2.84
CA HIS A 328 -6.23 5.65 -1.82
C HIS A 328 -7.17 4.58 -1.24
N ASP A 329 -7.84 3.81 -2.09
CA ASP A 329 -8.77 2.76 -1.65
C ASP A 329 -8.03 1.63 -0.91
N GLN A 330 -6.89 1.19 -1.46
CA GLN A 330 -6.02 0.20 -0.82
C GLN A 330 -5.53 0.67 0.56
N TYR A 331 -5.21 1.96 0.71
CA TYR A 331 -4.81 2.52 2.00
C TYR A 331 -5.91 2.35 3.06
N PHE A 332 -7.17 2.67 2.73
CA PHE A 332 -8.28 2.51 3.68
C PHE A 332 -8.52 1.05 4.06
N ASP A 333 -8.36 0.12 3.12
CA ASP A 333 -8.45 -1.31 3.41
C ASP A 333 -7.35 -1.78 4.38
N LEU A 334 -6.12 -1.33 4.18
CA LEU A 334 -4.99 -1.61 5.07
C LEU A 334 -5.19 -1.01 6.46
N GLU A 335 -5.71 0.21 6.55
CA GLU A 335 -6.04 0.87 7.82
C GLU A 335 -7.18 0.19 8.58
N ASN A 336 -8.21 -0.28 7.87
CA ASN A 336 -9.29 -1.06 8.47
C ASN A 336 -8.75 -2.37 9.05
N ARG A 337 -7.90 -3.07 8.29
CA ARG A 337 -7.23 -4.28 8.75
C ARG A 337 -6.35 -4.01 9.97
N TYR A 338 -5.59 -2.92 9.98
CA TYR A 338 -4.76 -2.55 11.13
C TYR A 338 -5.61 -2.29 12.37
N PHE A 339 -6.71 -1.55 12.24
CA PHE A 339 -7.66 -1.33 13.32
C PHE A 339 -8.20 -2.64 13.89
N ASP A 340 -8.59 -3.59 13.04
CA ASP A 340 -9.08 -4.89 13.48
C ASP A 340 -8.00 -5.70 14.22
N LEU A 341 -6.74 -5.63 13.75
CA LEU A 341 -5.62 -6.29 14.43
C LEU A 341 -5.37 -5.67 15.82
N VAL A 342 -5.39 -4.34 15.95
CA VAL A 342 -5.22 -3.67 17.26
C VAL A 342 -6.39 -4.02 18.19
N LYS A 343 -7.61 -4.04 17.67
CA LYS A 343 -8.80 -4.48 18.41
C LYS A 343 -8.66 -5.93 18.89
N GLN A 344 -8.15 -6.83 18.05
CA GLN A 344 -7.86 -8.21 18.43
C GLN A 344 -6.82 -8.28 19.55
N SER A 345 -5.76 -7.46 19.51
CA SER A 345 -4.78 -7.39 20.60
C SER A 345 -5.45 -7.00 21.92
N ILE A 346 -6.31 -5.98 21.93
CA ILE A 346 -7.07 -5.60 23.13
C ILE A 346 -7.97 -6.75 23.62
N ASN A 347 -8.57 -7.52 22.71
CA ASN A 347 -9.34 -8.71 23.07
C ASN A 347 -8.49 -9.85 23.64
N VAL A 348 -7.23 -9.98 23.21
CA VAL A 348 -6.27 -10.90 23.83
C VAL A 348 -6.00 -10.46 25.27
N ALA A 349 -5.81 -9.17 25.53
CA ALA A 349 -5.65 -8.66 26.89
C ALA A 349 -6.88 -8.94 27.78
N LYS A 350 -8.09 -8.76 27.23
CA LYS A 350 -9.33 -9.11 27.93
C LYS A 350 -9.41 -10.62 28.24
N THR A 351 -9.22 -11.47 27.23
CA THR A 351 -9.28 -12.93 27.37
C THR A 351 -8.25 -13.45 28.37
N ASN A 352 -7.07 -12.84 28.38
CA ASN A 352 -6.00 -13.18 29.30
C ASN A 352 -6.21 -12.59 30.71
N ASN A 353 -7.29 -11.85 30.95
CA ASN A 353 -7.61 -11.19 32.22
C ASN A 353 -6.46 -10.32 32.76
N ILE A 354 -5.81 -9.54 31.88
CA ILE A 354 -4.69 -8.65 32.25
C ILE A 354 -5.11 -7.17 32.31
N ILE A 355 -6.36 -6.84 31.98
CA ILE A 355 -6.87 -5.48 32.10
C ILE A 355 -7.22 -5.22 33.57
N GLU A 356 -6.62 -4.19 34.16
CA GLU A 356 -6.82 -3.82 35.57
C GLU A 356 -7.81 -2.66 35.73
N ALA A 357 -8.36 -2.51 36.94
CA ALA A 357 -9.15 -1.34 37.29
C ALA A 357 -8.27 -0.08 37.34
N VAL A 358 -8.79 1.05 36.85
CA VAL A 358 -8.08 2.33 36.83
C VAL A 358 -8.90 3.38 37.56
N GLY A 359 -8.42 3.79 38.74
CA GLY A 359 -9.19 4.66 39.63
C GLY A 359 -10.45 3.97 40.11
N GLU A 360 -11.61 4.61 39.94
CA GLU A 360 -12.93 4.05 40.29
C GLU A 360 -13.51 3.14 39.18
N LYS A 361 -12.84 3.03 38.03
CA LYS A 361 -13.35 2.26 36.89
C LYS A 361 -12.98 0.77 37.01
N PRO A 362 -13.96 -0.15 37.00
CA PRO A 362 -13.68 -1.58 36.95
C PRO A 362 -13.07 -1.97 35.60
N ALA A 363 -12.35 -3.10 35.57
CA ALA A 363 -11.64 -3.59 34.37
C ALA A 363 -12.51 -3.69 33.11
N GLN A 364 -13.80 -4.06 33.26
CA GLN A 364 -14.72 -4.12 32.13
C GLN A 364 -15.01 -2.73 31.53
N MET A 365 -15.17 -1.69 32.37
CA MET A 365 -15.32 -0.32 31.89
C MET A 365 -14.05 0.20 31.24
N VAL A 366 -12.87 -0.17 31.76
CA VAL A 366 -11.58 0.16 31.13
C VAL A 366 -11.52 -0.45 29.73
N TYR A 367 -11.86 -1.72 29.56
CA TYR A 367 -11.94 -2.36 28.24
C TYR A 367 -12.88 -1.62 27.28
N ASP A 368 -14.10 -1.30 27.72
CA ASP A 368 -15.09 -0.62 26.88
C ASP A 368 -14.61 0.78 26.45
N ASP A 369 -13.94 1.50 27.35
CA ASP A 369 -13.30 2.78 27.06
C ASP A 369 -12.18 2.64 26.03
N LEU A 370 -11.33 1.60 26.13
CA LEU A 370 -10.24 1.37 25.17
C LEU A 370 -10.75 1.15 23.75
N ILE A 371 -11.79 0.34 23.59
CA ILE A 371 -12.43 0.05 22.29
C ILE A 371 -13.10 1.31 21.73
N LYS A 372 -13.80 2.06 22.58
CA LYS A 372 -14.47 3.31 22.21
C LYS A 372 -13.47 4.36 21.76
N GLU A 373 -12.38 4.54 22.51
CA GLU A 373 -11.33 5.51 22.17
C GLU A 373 -10.62 5.12 20.88
N LEU A 374 -10.26 3.83 20.70
CA LEU A 374 -9.68 3.34 19.45
C LEU A 374 -10.57 3.66 18.25
N GLY A 375 -11.88 3.37 18.35
CA GLY A 375 -12.86 3.66 17.30
C GLY A 375 -13.00 5.15 17.02
N ALA A 376 -13.04 5.99 18.07
CA ALA A 376 -13.14 7.44 17.93
C ALA A 376 -11.89 8.03 17.25
N LYS A 377 -10.69 7.58 17.63
CA LYS A 377 -9.42 8.02 17.02
C LYS A 377 -9.32 7.60 15.56
N LYS A 378 -9.69 6.36 15.22
CA LYS A 378 -9.78 5.91 13.82
C LYS A 378 -10.77 6.78 13.03
N LYS A 379 -11.99 6.95 13.53
CA LYS A 379 -13.01 7.76 12.84
C LYS A 379 -12.54 9.19 12.61
N LYS A 380 -11.87 9.81 13.59
CA LYS A 380 -11.29 11.16 13.47
C LYS A 380 -10.24 11.20 12.34
N LYS A 381 -9.32 10.24 12.31
CA LYS A 381 -8.30 10.11 11.24
C LYS A 381 -8.96 9.93 9.87
N ASP A 382 -9.84 8.95 9.74
CA ASP A 382 -10.53 8.67 8.47
C ASP A 382 -11.33 9.89 7.96
N SER A 383 -11.96 10.61 8.86
CA SER A 383 -12.73 11.82 8.51
C SER A 383 -11.82 12.96 8.06
N ALA A 384 -10.65 13.12 8.68
CA ALA A 384 -9.68 14.13 8.27
C ALA A 384 -9.19 13.89 6.83
N ILE A 385 -8.86 12.63 6.51
CA ILE A 385 -8.42 12.23 5.16
C ILE A 385 -9.54 12.43 4.14
N LYS A 386 -10.76 12.00 4.45
CA LYS A 386 -11.92 12.18 3.56
C LYS A 386 -12.35 13.63 3.39
N SER A 387 -11.96 14.51 4.32
CA SER A 387 -12.22 15.95 4.21
C SER A 387 -11.16 16.69 3.41
N SER A 388 -9.92 16.19 3.37
CA SER A 388 -8.84 16.79 2.58
C SER A 388 -8.83 16.29 1.15
N ILE A 389 -9.09 15.00 0.93
CA ILE A 389 -9.05 14.36 -0.40
C ILE A 389 -10.47 14.10 -0.90
N ASN A 390 -10.85 14.76 -1.99
CA ASN A 390 -12.15 14.61 -2.62
C ASN A 390 -12.07 13.71 -3.85
N ILE A 391 -12.03 12.39 -3.63
CA ILE A 391 -11.99 11.39 -4.72
C ILE A 391 -13.14 11.56 -5.71
N LYS A 392 -14.31 12.00 -5.26
CA LYS A 392 -15.44 12.22 -6.15
C LYS A 392 -15.16 13.38 -7.11
N GLU A 393 -14.66 14.49 -6.61
CA GLU A 393 -14.26 15.62 -7.44
C GLU A 393 -13.16 15.24 -8.41
N LEU A 394 -12.13 14.51 -7.97
CA LEU A 394 -11.09 14.01 -8.86
C LEU A 394 -11.70 13.18 -10.01
N LYS A 395 -12.58 12.21 -9.70
CA LYS A 395 -13.30 11.41 -10.69
C LYS A 395 -14.13 12.27 -11.64
N ASP A 396 -14.96 13.17 -11.11
CA ASP A 396 -15.82 14.05 -11.90
C ASP A 396 -14.99 14.93 -12.85
N LYS A 397 -13.81 15.41 -12.43
CA LYS A 397 -12.91 16.23 -13.24
C LYS A 397 -12.22 15.44 -14.34
N ILE A 398 -11.82 14.19 -14.05
CA ILE A 398 -11.23 13.29 -15.04
C ILE A 398 -12.27 12.87 -16.09
N ASP A 399 -13.47 12.49 -15.67
CA ASP A 399 -14.55 12.10 -16.57
C ASP A 399 -15.00 13.26 -17.45
N ALA A 400 -14.82 14.50 -16.97
CA ALA A 400 -15.06 15.70 -17.75
C ALA A 400 -13.99 15.98 -18.81
N VAL A 401 -12.82 15.33 -18.76
CA VAL A 401 -11.82 15.37 -19.84
C VAL A 401 -12.28 14.39 -20.93
N ASP A 402 -12.86 14.92 -21.99
CA ASP A 402 -13.36 14.10 -23.12
C ASP A 402 -12.17 13.71 -24.00
N ILE A 403 -11.57 12.55 -23.72
CA ILE A 403 -10.36 12.11 -24.42
C ILE A 403 -10.72 11.71 -25.84
N TYR A 404 -10.58 12.70 -26.71
CA TYR A 404 -10.87 12.61 -28.11
C TYR A 404 -9.59 12.80 -28.90
N LYS A 405 -9.17 11.75 -29.62
CA LYS A 405 -7.96 11.79 -30.44
C LYS A 405 -8.22 12.54 -31.74
N ILE A 406 -7.47 13.61 -31.92
CA ILE A 406 -7.48 14.41 -33.16
C ILE A 406 -6.29 13.97 -33.99
N LEU A 407 -6.57 13.36 -35.14
CA LEU A 407 -5.58 12.87 -36.09
C LEU A 407 -4.97 13.99 -36.94
#